data_AF-A0A8S2ZTT6-F1
#
_entry.id   AF-A0A8S2ZTT6-F1
#
_cell.length_a   1.000
_cell.length_b   1.000
_cell.length_c   1.000
_cell.angle_alpha   90.00
_cell.angle_beta   90.00
_cell.angle_gamma   90.00
#
_symmetry.space_group_name_H-M   'P 1'
#
loop_
_entity.id
_entity.type
_entity.pdbx_description
1 polymer ?
#
loop_
_entity_poly.entity_id
_entity_poly.type
_entity_poly.pdbx_seq_one_letter_code
_entity_poly.pdbx_strand_id
1 'polypeptide(L)' 'DLLKHLEMAIKYEFPLLFRDCDEYIDPVIGNVLEKNIRGVEGRQFVVLGDKEVDYDPNFRMYLTSKLPNPRLTPAH' A
#
# COMPACT_ATOMS: atom_id res chain seq x y z
N ASP A 1 3.49 -14.13 -0.93
CA ASP A 1 4.40 -13.51 0.05
C ASP A 1 4.35 -11.99 0.13
N LEU A 2 4.37 -11.24 -0.98
CA LEU A 2 4.30 -9.77 -0.93
C LEU A 2 3.08 -9.23 -0.18
N LEU A 3 1.87 -9.70 -0.54
CA LEU A 3 0.62 -9.31 0.09
C LEU A 3 0.58 -9.59 1.59
N LYS A 4 1.14 -10.72 2.02
CA LYS A 4 1.22 -11.09 3.44
C LYS A 4 2.16 -10.15 4.20
N HIS A 5 3.30 -9.78 3.62
CA HIS A 5 4.19 -8.79 4.22
C HIS A 5 3.56 -7.41 4.29
N LEU A 6 2.87 -6.98 3.23
CA LEU A 6 2.14 -5.72 3.21
C LEU A 6 1.03 -5.69 4.27
N GLU A 7 0.25 -6.76 4.39
CA GLU A 7 -0.79 -6.89 5.40
C GLU A 7 -0.21 -6.74 6.82
N MET A 8 0.86 -7.47 7.13
CA MET A 8 1.52 -7.36 8.44
C MET A 8 2.11 -5.97 8.65
N ALA A 9 2.69 -5.36 7.63
CA ALA A 9 3.31 -4.06 7.73
C ALA A 9 2.27 -2.96 8.03
N ILE A 10 1.11 -3.00 7.37
CA ILE A 10 -0.01 -2.09 7.62
C ILE A 10 -0.53 -2.25 9.05
N LYS A 11 -0.71 -3.49 9.50
CA LYS A 11 -1.31 -3.79 10.80
C LYS A 11 -0.40 -3.48 11.99
N TYR A 12 0.91 -3.58 11.80
CA TYR A 12 1.91 -3.48 12.89
C TYR A 12 2.88 -2.31 12.71
N GLU A 13 2.48 -1.28 11.96
CA GLU A 13 3.26 -0.04 11.74
C GLU A 13 4.67 -0.26 11.15
N PHE A 14 4.92 -1.39 10.49
CA PHE A 14 6.26 -1.64 9.94
C PHE A 14 6.44 -0.84 8.65
N PRO A 15 7.50 -0.02 8.54
CA PRO A 15 7.78 0.69 7.31
C PRO A 15 8.13 -0.32 6.21
N LEU A 16 7.47 -0.18 5.05
CA LEU A 16 7.67 -1.09 3.92
C LEU A 16 8.24 -0.34 2.71
N LEU A 17 9.35 -0.85 2.19
CA LEU A 17 10.00 -0.33 0.99
C LEU A 17 9.75 -1.26 -0.20
N PHE A 18 9.11 -0.74 -1.23
CA PHE A 18 9.06 -1.36 -2.54
C PHE A 18 10.19 -0.78 -3.41
N ARG A 19 11.02 -1.67 -3.96
CA ARG A 19 12.15 -1.32 -4.81
C ARG A 19 11.80 -1.55 -6.27
N ASP A 20 12.33 -0.69 -7.13
CA ASP A 20 12.26 -0.82 -8.59
C ASP A 20 10.81 -0.86 -9.13
N CYS A 21 9.97 0.07 -8.68
CA CYS A 21 8.54 0.13 -9.02
C CYS A 21 8.20 0.78 -10.38
N ASP A 22 9.14 0.78 -11.32
CA ASP A 22 9.00 1.44 -12.61
C ASP A 22 8.20 0.67 -13.66
N GLU A 23 8.10 -0.65 -13.55
CA GLU A 23 7.51 -1.50 -14.59
C GLU A 23 6.07 -1.92 -14.29
N TYR A 24 5.78 -2.25 -13.04
CA TYR A 24 4.49 -2.77 -12.64
C TYR A 24 4.24 -2.54 -11.15
N ILE A 25 3.06 -1.99 -10.86
CA ILE A 25 2.50 -1.90 -9.52
C ILE A 25 1.28 -2.79 -9.52
N ASP A 26 1.24 -3.77 -8.63
CA ASP A 26 0.11 -4.69 -8.52
C ASP A 26 -1.16 -3.90 -8.14
N PRO A 27 -2.26 -3.97 -8.93
CA PRO A 27 -3.50 -3.26 -8.62
C PRO A 27 -4.05 -3.57 -7.22
N VAL A 28 -3.69 -4.72 -6.64
CA VAL A 28 -4.09 -5.10 -5.29
C VAL A 28 -3.63 -4.11 -4.22
N ILE A 29 -2.53 -3.38 -4.47
CA ILE A 29 -2.01 -2.35 -3.56
C ILE A 29 -2.59 -0.96 -3.84
N GLY A 30 -3.43 -0.82 -4.88
CA GLY A 30 -4.04 0.44 -5.31
C GLY A 30 -4.78 1.16 -4.18
N ASN A 31 -5.61 0.44 -3.42
CA ASN A 31 -6.33 1.03 -2.28
C ASN A 31 -5.38 1.61 -1.20
N VAL A 32 -4.19 1.03 -1.02
CA VAL A 32 -3.19 1.56 -0.08
C VAL A 32 -2.52 2.82 -0.66
N LEU A 33 -2.19 2.80 -1.95
CA LEU A 33 -1.59 3.95 -2.65
C LEU A 33 -2.54 5.16 -2.71
N GLU A 34 -3.81 4.91 -3.00
CA GLU A 34 -4.87 5.92 -3.06
C GLU A 34 -5.31 6.41 -1.67
N LYS A 35 -4.84 5.76 -0.60
CA LYS A 35 -5.32 5.96 0.77
C LYS A 35 -6.84 5.82 0.86
N ASN A 36 -7.39 4.81 0.19
CA ASN A 36 -8.80 4.42 0.26
C ASN A 36 -9.08 3.71 1.60
N ILE A 37 -8.91 4.45 2.70
CA ILE A 37 -9.10 3.97 4.07
C ILE A 37 -10.58 4.11 4.42
N ARG A 38 -11.17 3.02 4.89
CA ARG A 38 -12.58 2.91 5.27
C ARG A 38 -12.71 2.70 6.77
N GLY A 39 -13.93 2.90 7.29
CA GLY A 39 -14.26 2.73 8.70
C GLY A 39 -14.58 4.05 9.40
N VAL A 40 -14.73 3.97 10.72
CA VAL A 40 -15.08 5.08 11.62
C VAL A 40 -14.04 5.19 12.74
N GLU A 41 -14.09 6.25 13.54
CA GLU A 41 -13.25 6.36 14.74
C GLU A 41 -13.35 5.09 15.60
N GLY A 42 -12.22 4.45 15.86
CA GLY A 42 -12.11 3.19 16.61
C GLY A 42 -11.75 1.96 15.76
N ARG A 43 -12.04 1.95 14.45
CA ARG A 43 -11.55 0.92 13.52
C ARG A 43 -11.44 1.48 12.11
N GLN A 44 -10.19 1.68 11.66
CA GLN A 44 -9.87 1.98 10.28
C GLN A 44 -9.34 0.73 9.59
N PHE A 45 -9.67 0.56 8.31
CA PHE A 45 -9.18 -0.57 7.51
C PHE A 45 -9.03 -0.18 6.05
N VAL A 46 -8.23 -0.95 5.32
CA VAL A 46 -8.07 -0.86 3.87
C VAL A 46 -8.39 -2.23 3.26
N VAL A 47 -8.95 -2.24 2.06
CA VAL A 47 -9.22 -3.49 1.33
C VAL A 47 -8.00 -3.85 0.50
N LEU A 48 -7.38 -5.00 0.78
CA LEU A 48 -6.30 -5.59 -0.01
C LEU A 48 -6.83 -6.84 -0.71
N GLY A 49 -7.06 -6.73 -2.01
CA GLY A 49 -7.72 -7.79 -2.78
C GLY A 49 -9.17 -7.98 -2.31
N ASP A 50 -9.46 -9.12 -1.71
CA ASP A 50 -10.76 -9.49 -1.12
C ASP A 50 -10.79 -9.37 0.41
N LYS A 51 -9.70 -8.91 1.03
CA LYS A 51 -9.54 -8.90 2.48
C LYS A 51 -9.54 -7.50 3.08
N GLU A 52 -10.26 -7.33 4.18
CA GLU A 52 -10.12 -6.17 5.06
C GLU A 52 -8.88 -6.30 5.94
N VAL A 53 -8.03 -5.29 5.93
CA VAL A 53 -6.82 -5.21 6.76
C VAL A 53 -6.91 -3.98 7.64
N ASP A 54 -6.85 -4.20 8.96
CA ASP A 54 -6.85 -3.11 9.94
C ASP A 54 -5.71 -2.15 9.63
N TYR A 55 -6.03 -0.87 9.51
CA TYR A 55 -5.11 0.17 9.07
C TYR A 55 -4.61 0.99 10.25
N ASP A 56 -3.29 1.00 10.45
CA ASP A 56 -2.66 1.91 11.41
C ASP A 56 -2.30 3.26 10.75
N PRO A 57 -2.75 4.40 11.30
CA PRO A 57 -2.39 5.73 10.79
C PRO A 57 -0.87 6.03 10.77
N ASN A 58 -0.06 5.31 11.55
CA ASN A 58 1.39 5.47 11.63
C ASN A 58 2.13 4.68 10.54
N PHE A 59 1.43 3.82 9.79
CA PHE A 59 2.03 3.03 8.73
C PHE A 59 2.67 3.92 7.65
N ARG A 60 3.87 3.54 7.21
CA ARG A 60 4.61 4.23 6.14
C ARG A 60 5.01 3.26 5.04
N MET A 61 4.71 3.64 3.80
CA MET A 61 5.13 2.92 2.61
C MET A 61 6.00 3.83 1.75
N TYR A 62 7.11 3.28 1.26
CA TYR A 62 8.05 3.97 0.38
C TYR A 62 8.15 3.20 -0.93
N LEU A 63 8.16 3.93 -2.04
CA LEU A 63 8.40 3.39 -3.38
C LEU A 63 9.68 4.01 -3.91
N THR A 64 10.52 3.20 -4.53
CA THR A 64 11.75 3.66 -5.19
C THR A 64 11.75 3.18 -6.63
N SER A 65 12.32 3.99 -7.51
CA SER A 65 12.54 3.65 -8.90
C SER A 65 13.98 3.99 -9.29
N LYS A 66 14.54 3.21 -10.20
CA LYS A 66 15.84 3.49 -10.82
C LYS A 66 15.72 4.41 -12.04
N LEU A 67 14.50 4.63 -12.54
CA LEU A 67 14.29 5.54 -13.65
C LEU A 67 14.50 6.98 -13.18
N PRO A 68 15.25 7.80 -13.95
CA PRO A 68 15.36 9.23 -13.67
C PRO A 68 14.02 9.96 -13.84
N ASN A 69 13.08 9.37 -14.59
CA ASN A 69 11.73 9.90 -14.79
C ASN A 69 10.69 8.75 -14.79
N PRO A 70 10.30 8.25 -13.61
CA PRO A 70 9.32 7.18 -13.50
C PRO A 70 7.94 7.69 -13.93
N ARG A 71 7.31 7.01 -14.89
CA ARG A 71 5.97 7.34 -15.34
C ARG A 71 4.94 6.67 -14.44
N LEU A 72 4.53 7.35 -13.39
CA LEU A 72 3.40 6.93 -12.57
C LEU A 72 2.12 7.30 -13.31
N THR A 73 1.47 6.34 -13.95
CA THR A 73 0.13 6.55 -14.51
C THR A 73 -0.86 6.82 -13.38
N PRO A 74 -1.77 7.80 -13.53
CA PRO A 74 -2.83 8.02 -12.55
C PRO A 74 -3.63 6.74 -12.31
N ALA A 75 -4.04 6.52 -11.06
CA ALA A 75 -5.01 5.47 -10.75
C ALA A 75 -6.29 5.72 -11.58
N HIS A 76 -6.74 4.68 -12.27
CA HIS A 76 -7.88 4.74 -13.20
C HIS A 76 -9.22 4.79 -12.46
#